data_AF-A0A257UQ11-F1
#
_entry.id   AF-A0A257UQ11-F1
#
_cell.length_a   1.000
_cell.length_b   1.000
_cell.length_c   1.000
_cell.angle_alpha   90.00
_cell.angle_beta   90.00
_cell.angle_gamma   90.00
#
_symmetry.space_group_name_H-M   'P 1'
#
loop_
_entity.id
_entity.type
_entity.pdbx_description
1 polymer ?
#
loop_
_entity_poly.entity_id
_entity_poly.type
_entity_poly.pdbx_seq_one_letter_code
_entity_poly.pdbx_strand_id
1 'polypeptide(L)'
;MRWSVPDASPRMPRWLLATLILLGLSVLINYIDRGNLATASPLIKYELGLSTTQLGFLLTAFFIAYAPMQIVVGWLVDRFGAARVLLTGFIL
;
A
#
# COMPACT_ATOMS: atom_id res chain seq x y z
N MET A 1 5.17 -2.35 51.23
CA MET A 1 4.54 -1.89 49.97
C MET A 1 4.66 -3.03 48.96
N ARG A 2 3.59 -3.81 48.76
CA ARG A 2 3.58 -5.03 47.93
C ARG A 2 3.21 -4.62 46.51
N TRP A 3 4.15 -4.68 45.57
CA TRP A 3 3.86 -4.45 44.15
C TRP A 3 2.90 -5.53 43.66
N SER A 4 1.66 -5.14 43.37
CA SER A 4 0.71 -5.98 42.65
C SER A 4 1.17 -6.04 41.20
N VAL A 5 1.69 -7.18 40.77
CA VAL A 5 1.98 -7.43 39.35
C VAL A 5 0.63 -7.43 38.63
N PRO A 6 0.42 -6.61 37.58
CA PRO A 6 -0.83 -6.66 36.82
C PRO A 6 -1.00 -8.05 36.23
N ASP A 7 -2.04 -8.76 36.66
CA ASP A 7 -2.38 -10.09 36.15
C ASP A 7 -2.90 -9.99 34.70
N ALA A 8 -2.31 -10.81 33.84
CA ALA A 8 -2.64 -11.08 32.44
C ALA A 8 -2.60 -9.88 31.46
N SER A 9 -1.70 -9.97 30.47
CA SER A 9 -1.77 -9.14 29.27
C SER A 9 -3.16 -9.28 28.63
N PRO A 10 -3.82 -8.16 28.24
CA PRO A 10 -5.11 -8.24 27.57
C PRO A 10 -4.94 -9.10 26.31
N ARG A 11 -5.62 -10.25 26.27
CA ARG A 11 -5.64 -11.11 25.07
C ARG A 11 -6.20 -10.27 23.93
N MET A 12 -5.40 -10.04 22.89
CA MET A 12 -5.86 -9.33 21.72
C MET A 12 -7.16 -9.97 21.21
N PRO A 13 -8.24 -9.19 21.05
CA PRO A 13 -9.48 -9.75 20.55
C PRO A 13 -9.25 -10.26 19.12
N ARG A 14 -9.88 -11.38 18.77
CA ARG A 14 -9.62 -12.09 17.50
C ARG A 14 -9.83 -11.21 16.26
N TRP A 15 -10.77 -10.27 16.34
CA TRP A 15 -11.04 -9.31 15.26
C TRP A 15 -9.86 -8.34 15.04
N LEU A 16 -9.20 -7.89 16.11
CA LEU A 16 -8.04 -7.00 16.00
C LEU A 16 -6.86 -7.72 15.36
N LEU A 17 -6.62 -8.98 15.75
CA LEU A 17 -5.59 -9.81 15.13
C LEU A 17 -5.87 -10.00 13.63
N ALA A 18 -7.13 -10.29 13.26
CA ALA A 18 -7.53 -10.41 11.86
C ALA A 18 -7.32 -9.10 11.09
N THR A 19 -7.70 -7.94 11.65
CA THR A 19 -7.45 -6.64 11.02
C THR A 19 -5.97 -6.38 10.81
N LEU A 20 -5.12 -6.68 11.80
CA LEU A 20 -3.67 -6.50 11.67
C LEU A 20 -3.06 -7.40 10.59
N ILE A 21 -3.51 -8.65 10.49
CA ILE A 21 -3.07 -9.58 9.43
C ILE A 21 -3.49 -9.04 8.06
N LEU A 22 -4.74 -8.59 7.93
CA LEU A 22 -5.23 -8.02 6.67
C LEU A 22 -4.45 -6.76 6.27
N LEU A 23 -4.19 -5.86 7.22
CA LEU A 23 -3.35 -4.68 6.96
C LEU A 23 -1.92 -5.06 6.55
N GLY A 24 -1.33 -6.05 7.21
CA GLY A 24 0.00 -6.57 6.85
C GLY A 24 0.01 -7.13 5.42
N LEU A 25 -1.00 -7.91 5.05
CA LEU A 25 -1.16 -8.43 3.70
C LEU A 25 -1.37 -7.30 2.68
N SER A 26 -2.17 -6.28 3.03
CA SER A 26 -2.37 -5.11 2.17
C SER A 26 -1.06 -4.38 1.88
N VAL A 27 -0.22 -4.17 2.91
CA VAL A 27 1.10 -3.55 2.74
C VAL A 27 2.02 -4.42 1.89
N LEU A 28 2.00 -5.74 2.10
CA LEU A 28 2.79 -6.69 1.31
C LEU A 28 2.42 -6.60 -0.18
N ILE A 29 1.13 -6.67 -0.50
CA ILE A 29 0.64 -6.57 -1.87
C ILE A 29 1.03 -5.22 -2.49
N ASN A 30 0.85 -4.12 -1.74
CA ASN A 30 1.21 -2.78 -2.21
C ASN A 30 2.71 -2.67 -2.56
N TYR A 31 3.58 -3.26 -1.75
CA TYR A 31 5.03 -3.24 -2.02
C TYR A 31 5.43 -4.12 -3.20
N ILE A 32 4.77 -5.28 -3.38
CA ILE A 32 4.99 -6.14 -4.54
C ILE A 32 4.59 -5.39 -5.81
N ASP A 33 3.38 -4.83 -5.85
CA ASP A 33 2.88 -4.10 -7.02
C ASP A 33 3.77 -2.91 -7.38
N ARG A 34 4.16 -2.12 -6.38
CA ARG A 34 5.08 -1.00 -6.57
C ARG A 34 6.47 -1.44 -7.06
N GLY A 35 6.94 -2.60 -6.61
CA GLY A 35 8.20 -3.20 -7.05
C GLY A 35 8.16 -3.76 -8.46
N ASN A 36 7.01 -4.27 -8.91
CA ASN A 36 6.85 -4.87 -10.23
C ASN A 36 7.20 -3.92 -11.36
N LEU A 37 6.84 -2.64 -11.26
CA LEU A 37 7.18 -1.64 -12.28
C LEU A 37 8.71 -1.50 -12.46
N ALA A 38 9.45 -1.43 -11.36
CA ALA A 38 10.90 -1.33 -11.39
C ALA A 38 11.54 -2.63 -11.91
N THR A 39 11.05 -3.79 -11.47
CA THR A 39 11.53 -5.11 -11.91
C THR A 39 11.26 -5.36 -13.39
N ALA A 40 10.11 -4.94 -13.91
CA ALA A 40 9.71 -5.10 -15.31
C ALA A 40 10.30 -4.02 -16.23
N SER A 41 10.82 -2.91 -15.69
CA SER A 41 11.35 -1.79 -16.49
C SER A 41 12.37 -2.19 -17.57
N PRO A 42 13.33 -3.10 -17.34
CA PRO A 42 14.25 -3.56 -18.37
C PRO A 42 13.55 -4.30 -19.52
N LEU A 43 12.54 -5.12 -19.19
CA LEU A 43 11.75 -5.85 -20.17
C LEU A 43 10.89 -4.89 -21.01
N ILE A 44 10.17 -3.97 -20.35
CA ILE A 44 9.38 -2.92 -21.00
C ILE A 44 10.26 -2.09 -21.95
N LYS A 45 11.47 -1.73 -21.52
CA LYS A 45 12.43 -1.00 -22.35
C LYS A 45 12.80 -1.77 -23.61
N TYR A 46 13.06 -3.07 -23.48
CA TYR A 46 13.41 -3.93 -24.61
C TYR A 46 12.24 -4.13 -25.57
N GLU A 47 11.06 -4.50 -25.06
CA GLU A 47 9.88 -4.81 -25.88
C GLU A 47 9.32 -3.59 -26.61
N LEU A 48 9.35 -2.42 -25.97
CA LEU A 48 8.88 -1.17 -26.56
C LEU A 48 10.00 -0.38 -27.28
N GLY A 49 11.24 -0.90 -27.30
CA GLY A 49 12.38 -0.25 -27.93
C GLY A 49 12.72 1.13 -27.34
N LEU A 50 12.46 1.34 -26.05
CA LEU A 50 12.60 2.65 -25.41
C LEU A 50 14.07 3.02 -25.18
N SER A 51 14.40 4.29 -25.41
CA SER A 51 15.63 4.88 -24.90
C SER A 51 15.60 4.97 -23.36
N THR A 52 16.77 5.06 -22.72
CA THR A 52 16.85 5.23 -21.26
C THR A 52 16.12 6.50 -20.78
N THR A 53 16.15 7.57 -21.58
CA THR A 53 15.44 8.82 -21.29
C THR A 53 13.92 8.63 -21.33
N GLN A 54 13.40 7.92 -22.32
CA GLN A 54 11.96 7.63 -22.43
C GLN A 54 11.47 6.74 -21.29
N LEU A 55 12.26 5.74 -20.88
CA LEU A 55 11.96 4.95 -19.69
C LEU A 55 11.94 5.83 -18.42
N GLY A 56 12.86 6.78 -18.32
CA GLY A 56 12.86 7.78 -17.24
C GLY A 56 11.56 8.59 -17.22
N PHE A 57 11.11 9.09 -18.36
CA PHE A 57 9.83 9.80 -18.47
C PHE A 57 8.63 8.93 -18.10
N LEU A 58 8.61 7.65 -18.51
CA LEU A 58 7.56 6.70 -18.14
C LEU A 58 7.47 6.54 -16.62
N LEU A 59 8.62 6.32 -15.96
CA LEU A 59 8.67 6.18 -14.50
C LEU A 59 8.27 7.49 -13.81
N THR A 60 8.72 8.64 -14.29
CA THR A 60 8.32 9.94 -13.73
C THR A 60 6.82 10.20 -13.91
N ALA A 61 6.24 9.85 -15.06
CA ALA A 61 4.80 9.99 -15.32
C ALA A 61 3.97 9.19 -14.30
N PHE A 62 4.41 7.99 -13.94
CA PHE A 62 3.80 7.21 -12.87
C PHE A 62 3.78 7.97 -11.54
N PHE A 63 4.90 8.56 -11.12
CA PHE A 63 4.96 9.34 -9.87
C PHE A 63 4.13 10.62 -9.92
N ILE A 64 4.12 11.32 -11.06
CA ILE A 64 3.32 12.54 -11.25
C ILE A 64 1.82 12.22 -11.17
N ALA A 65 1.38 11.08 -11.67
CA ALA A 65 -0.01 10.64 -11.52
C ALA A 65 -0.32 10.16 -10.10
N TYR A 66 0.61 9.46 -9.47
CA TYR A 66 0.43 8.85 -8.15
C TYR A 66 0.34 9.89 -7.02
N ALA A 67 1.20 10.92 -7.03
CA ALA A 67 1.24 11.94 -5.99
C ALA A 67 -0.10 12.69 -5.75
N PRO A 68 -0.78 13.27 -6.76
CA PRO A 68 -2.07 13.93 -6.56
C PRO A 68 -3.16 12.94 -6.16
N MET A 69 -3.10 11.69 -6.63
CA MET A 69 -4.03 10.64 -6.22
C MET A 69 -3.94 10.34 -4.72
N GLN A 70 -2.77 10.49 -4.09
CA GLN A 70 -2.68 10.35 -2.62
C GLN A 70 -3.54 11.37 -1.88
N ILE A 71 -3.64 12.59 -2.39
CA ILE A 71 -4.49 13.65 -1.79
C ILE A 71 -5.96 13.29 -1.98
N VAL A 72 -6.35 12.86 -3.19
CA VAL A 72 -7.72 12.45 -3.50
C VAL A 72 -8.15 11.27 -2.64
N VAL A 73 -7.30 10.25 -2.53
CA VAL A 73 -7.56 9.06 -1.70
C VAL A 73 -7.57 9.41 -0.21
N GLY A 74 -6.68 10.31 0.24
CA GLY A 74 -6.71 10.82 1.62
C GLY A 74 -8.06 11.46 1.96
N TRP A 75 -8.55 12.35 1.08
CA TRP A 75 -9.87 12.96 1.24
C TRP A 75 -11.00 11.92 1.22
N LEU A 76 -10.91 10.90 0.36
CA LEU A 76 -11.87 9.78 0.34
C LEU A 76 -11.86 9.00 1.66
N VAL A 77 -10.68 8.74 2.23
CA VAL A 77 -10.52 8.05 3.52
C VAL A 77 -11.16 8.86 4.64
N ASP A 78 -10.94 10.17 4.68
CA ASP A 78 -11.52 11.06 5.69
C ASP A 78 -13.05 11.08 5.62
N ARG A 79 -13.62 10.99 4.41
CA ARG A 79 -15.08 11.05 4.20
C ARG A 79 -15.79 9.71 4.36
N PHE A 80 -15.21 8.61 3.89
CA PHE A 80 -15.87 7.30 3.78
C PHE A 80 -15.33 6.24 4.74
N GLY A 81 -14.22 6.53 5.41
CA GLY A 81 -13.53 5.64 6.34
C GLY A 81 -12.54 4.71 5.64
N ALA A 82 -11.38 4.50 6.29
CA ALA A 82 -10.25 3.75 5.73
C ALA A 82 -10.59 2.34 5.28
N ALA A 83 -11.42 1.61 6.03
CA ALA A 83 -11.76 0.22 5.73
C ALA A 83 -12.52 0.08 4.40
N ARG A 84 -13.45 0.99 4.10
CA ARG A 84 -14.24 0.95 2.86
C ARG A 84 -13.38 1.33 1.67
N VAL A 85 -12.57 2.37 1.81
CA VAL A 85 -11.69 2.86 0.74
C VAL A 85 -10.61 1.83 0.40
N LEU A 86 -10.01 1.19 1.41
CA LEU A 86 -9.08 0.08 1.19
C LEU A 86 -9.75 -1.07 0.45
N LEU A 87 -10.95 -1.50 0.89
CA LEU A 87 -11.66 -2.60 0.26
C LEU A 87 -12.04 -2.30 -1.19
N THR A 88 -12.49 -1.07 -1.50
CA THR A 88 -12.74 -0.66 -2.88
C THR A 88 -11.48 -0.66 -3.73
N GLY A 89 -10.33 -0.25 -3.16
CA GLY A 89 -9.05 -0.23 -3.87
C GLY A 89 -8.47 -1.62 -4.16
N PHE A 90 -8.87 -2.65 -3.42
CA PHE A 90 -8.47 -4.04 -3.69
C PHE A 90 -9.39 -4.76 -4.69
N ILE A 91 -10.60 -4.24 -4.93
CA ILE A 91 -11.58 -4.86 -5.83
C ILE A 91 -11.46 -4.32 -7.27
N LEU A 92 -11.09 -3.03 -7.41
CA LEU A 92 -10.81 -2.37 -8.68
C LEU A 92 -9.46 -2.80 -9.26
#